data_AF-A0A6P5S0H4-F1
#
_entry.id   AF-A0A6P5S0H4-F1
#
_cell.length_a   1.000
_cell.length_b   1.000
_cell.length_c   1.000
_cell.angle_alpha   90.00
_cell.angle_beta   90.00
_cell.angle_gamma   90.00
#
_symmetry.space_group_name_H-M   'P 1'
#
loop_
_entity.id
_entity.type
_entity.pdbx_description
1 polymer ?
#
loop_
_entity_poly.entity_id
_entity_poly.type
_entity_poly.pdbx_seq_one_letter_code
_entity_poly.pdbx_strand_id
1 'polypeptide(L)'
;MKWMQIPFRTPKYFFKLRPCLGSELFAVKETRNPDGMYVSPGFNLSSNLRLQLRNVAPDVPVRLKNLYCMLCSRVTFQEPRESGVNNQQKQGSYQARETDDMVEMNEKLLQYVTECSTKKSNKRQRGNNDGEFVNSFVRFKLNERGQGFANCVLDVSAFPVRSYRIKWHSCCIDS
;
A
#
# COMPACT_ATOMS: atom_id res chain seq x y z
N MET A 1 50.46 22.84 -11.93
CA MET A 1 49.71 22.06 -10.91
C MET A 1 49.13 20.82 -11.57
N LYS A 2 49.63 19.63 -11.22
CA LYS A 2 49.06 18.35 -11.69
C LYS A 2 47.94 17.94 -10.75
N TRP A 3 46.70 18.05 -11.22
CA TRP A 3 45.53 17.48 -10.54
C TRP A 3 45.62 15.96 -10.62
N MET A 4 45.32 15.26 -9.51
CA MET A 4 45.44 13.81 -9.39
C MET A 4 44.69 13.09 -10.52
N GLN A 5 45.43 12.41 -11.41
CA GLN A 5 44.84 11.48 -12.38
C GLN A 5 44.56 10.16 -11.67
N ILE A 6 43.41 10.07 -11.00
CA ILE A 6 42.91 8.80 -10.48
C ILE A 6 42.34 8.03 -11.67
N PRO A 7 42.92 6.88 -12.06
CA PRO A 7 42.33 6.07 -13.12
C PRO A 7 40.99 5.53 -12.62
N PHE A 8 39.89 5.99 -13.23
CA PHE A 8 38.55 5.45 -13.02
C PHE A 8 38.50 4.02 -13.57
N ARG A 9 39.00 3.05 -12.79
CA ARG A 9 38.75 1.64 -13.03
C ARG A 9 37.39 1.32 -12.41
N THR A 10 36.36 1.33 -13.24
CA THR A 10 35.03 0.85 -12.86
C THR A 10 35.17 -0.58 -12.33
N PRO A 11 34.79 -0.89 -11.08
CA PRO A 11 34.87 -2.24 -10.56
C PRO A 11 34.09 -3.20 -11.47
N LYS A 12 34.70 -4.34 -11.81
CA LYS A 12 34.10 -5.37 -12.68
C LYS A 12 32.77 -5.92 -12.13
N TYR A 13 32.54 -5.72 -10.84
CA TYR A 13 31.30 -6.01 -10.12
C TYR A 13 30.76 -4.72 -9.53
N PHE A 14 30.23 -3.85 -10.39
CA PHE A 14 29.30 -2.82 -9.96
C PHE A 14 28.20 -3.50 -9.14
N PHE A 15 27.84 -2.93 -7.99
CA PHE A 15 26.84 -3.49 -7.07
C PHE A 15 25.63 -4.01 -7.87
N LYS A 16 25.51 -5.35 -8.00
CA LYS A 16 24.29 -5.95 -8.53
C LYS A 16 23.23 -5.68 -7.47
N LEU A 17 22.45 -4.62 -7.68
CA LEU A 17 21.26 -4.37 -6.90
C LEU A 17 20.41 -5.65 -6.96
N ARG A 18 20.21 -6.29 -5.82
CA ARG A 18 19.26 -7.40 -5.74
C ARG A 18 17.90 -6.84 -6.14
N PRO A 19 17.10 -7.55 -6.95
CA PRO A 19 15.72 -7.16 -7.19
C PRO A 19 15.03 -6.90 -5.86
N CYS A 20 14.52 -5.69 -5.65
CA CYS A 20 13.80 -5.35 -4.42
C CYS A 20 12.56 -6.24 -4.34
N LEU A 21 12.37 -6.93 -3.21
CA LEU A 21 11.13 -7.66 -2.97
C LEU A 21 9.97 -6.66 -2.92
N GLY A 22 9.00 -6.85 -3.82
CA GLY A 22 7.81 -6.03 -3.90
C GLY A 22 6.57 -6.80 -3.46
N SER A 23 5.43 -6.14 -3.47
CA SER A 23 4.13 -6.76 -3.27
C SER A 23 3.14 -6.22 -4.29
N GLU A 24 2.17 -7.04 -4.63
CA GLU A 24 0.98 -6.66 -5.40
C GLU A 24 -0.26 -7.08 -4.66
N LEU A 25 -1.25 -6.18 -4.65
CA LEU A 25 -2.54 -6.41 -4.03
C LEU A 25 -3.61 -6.52 -5.11
N PHE A 26 -4.32 -7.63 -5.09
CA PHE A 26 -5.46 -7.91 -5.95
C PHE A 26 -6.72 -7.92 -5.08
N ALA A 27 -7.71 -7.11 -5.44
CA ALA A 27 -9.02 -7.16 -4.83
C ALA A 27 -9.96 -7.96 -5.72
N VAL A 28 -10.49 -9.07 -5.21
CA VAL A 28 -11.59 -9.79 -5.87
C VAL A 28 -12.88 -9.08 -5.49
N LYS A 29 -13.38 -8.25 -6.41
CA LYS A 29 -14.70 -7.64 -6.30
C LYS A 29 -15.76 -8.68 -6.69
N GLU A 30 -16.87 -8.68 -5.98
CA GLU A 30 -18.07 -9.41 -6.40
C GLU A 30 -18.76 -8.73 -7.61
N THR A 31 -18.42 -7.46 -7.89
CA THR A 31 -19.03 -6.66 -8.96
C THR A 31 -18.09 -6.44 -10.15
N ARG A 32 -18.68 -6.56 -11.35
CA ARG A 32 -18.06 -6.67 -12.68
C ARG A 32 -17.25 -5.46 -13.18
N ASN A 33 -17.09 -4.38 -12.40
CA ASN A 33 -16.54 -3.13 -12.92
C ASN A 33 -15.04 -2.94 -12.55
N PRO A 34 -14.12 -3.01 -13.53
CA PRO A 34 -12.68 -2.87 -13.31
C PRO A 34 -12.24 -1.42 -13.02
N ASP A 35 -13.02 -0.41 -13.44
CA ASP A 35 -12.64 1.01 -13.48
C ASP A 35 -12.70 1.77 -12.13
N GLY A 36 -12.50 1.07 -11.01
CA GLY A 36 -12.44 1.70 -9.69
C GLY A 36 -13.53 1.24 -8.73
N MET A 37 -13.34 1.51 -7.44
CA MET A 37 -14.30 1.18 -6.39
C MET A 37 -15.28 2.35 -6.23
N TYR A 38 -16.50 2.18 -6.73
CA TYR A 38 -17.59 3.14 -6.51
C TYR A 38 -18.09 3.02 -5.08
N VAL A 39 -18.19 4.14 -4.37
CA VAL A 39 -18.67 4.17 -2.98
C VAL A 39 -20.05 4.81 -2.95
N SER A 40 -21.05 4.02 -2.57
CA SER A 40 -22.35 4.52 -2.18
C SER A 40 -22.33 4.89 -0.69
N PRO A 41 -22.95 6.00 -0.25
CA PRO A 41 -23.00 6.38 1.16
C PRO A 41 -23.72 5.33 1.99
N GLY A 42 -23.30 5.19 3.24
CA GLY A 42 -23.91 4.22 4.17
C GLY A 42 -23.46 2.77 4.01
N PHE A 43 -22.54 2.46 3.08
CA PHE A 43 -22.06 1.10 2.85
C PHE A 43 -20.62 0.89 3.32
N ASN A 44 -20.35 -0.29 3.86
CA ASN A 44 -19.00 -0.78 4.10
C ASN A 44 -18.49 -1.49 2.84
N LEU A 45 -17.27 -1.18 2.42
CA LEU A 45 -16.62 -1.93 1.35
C LEU A 45 -15.99 -3.20 1.94
N SER A 46 -16.66 -4.34 1.74
CA SER A 46 -16.06 -5.65 1.97
C SER A 46 -15.36 -6.12 0.70
N SER A 47 -14.14 -6.63 0.83
CA SER A 47 -13.39 -7.18 -0.30
C SER A 47 -12.52 -8.35 0.14
N ASN A 48 -12.50 -9.38 -0.70
CA ASN A 48 -11.55 -10.48 -0.58
C ASN A 48 -10.25 -10.03 -1.25
N LEU A 49 -9.18 -9.92 -0.46
CA LEU A 49 -7.88 -9.48 -0.93
C LEU A 49 -6.95 -10.67 -1.11
N ARG A 50 -6.22 -10.66 -2.22
CA ARG A 50 -5.08 -11.53 -2.47
C ARG A 50 -3.83 -10.68 -2.59
N LEU A 51 -2.82 -11.01 -1.81
CA LEU A 51 -1.51 -10.40 -1.92
C LEU A 51 -0.52 -11.38 -2.52
N GLN A 52 0.36 -10.89 -3.39
CA GLN A 52 1.43 -11.68 -4.00
C GLN A 52 2.75 -10.91 -3.95
N LEU A 53 3.81 -11.56 -3.45
CA LEU A 53 5.14 -10.99 -3.52
C LEU A 53 5.67 -10.96 -4.96
N ARG A 54 6.35 -9.87 -5.29
CA ARG A 54 7.08 -9.67 -6.56
C ARG A 54 8.57 -9.82 -6.36
N ASN A 55 9.25 -10.19 -7.44
CA ASN A 55 10.70 -10.37 -7.50
C ASN A 55 11.23 -11.49 -6.56
N VAL A 56 10.37 -12.46 -6.25
CA VAL A 56 10.77 -13.70 -5.57
C VAL A 56 11.36 -14.63 -6.61
N ALA A 57 12.54 -15.18 -6.32
CA ALA A 57 13.16 -16.20 -7.18
C ALA A 57 12.28 -17.47 -7.17
N PRO A 58 11.92 -18.02 -8.35
CA PRO A 58 10.94 -19.11 -8.47
C PRO A 58 11.38 -20.41 -7.77
N ASP A 59 12.67 -20.55 -7.51
CA ASP A 59 13.36 -21.69 -6.90
C ASP A 59 13.62 -21.52 -5.40
N VAL A 60 13.37 -20.34 -4.83
CA VAL A 60 13.63 -20.06 -3.42
C VAL A 60 12.31 -19.96 -2.64
N PRO A 61 12.07 -20.84 -1.65
CA PRO A 61 10.86 -20.75 -0.84
C PRO A 61 10.87 -19.45 -0.03
N VAL A 62 9.71 -18.78 -0.02
CA VAL A 62 9.53 -17.55 0.76
C VAL A 62 9.52 -17.88 2.24
N ARG A 63 10.46 -17.32 3.00
CA ARG A 63 10.55 -17.49 4.46
C ARG A 63 9.67 -16.51 5.25
N LEU A 64 9.17 -15.46 4.60
CA LEU A 64 8.27 -14.48 5.19
C LEU A 64 6.93 -15.13 5.52
N LYS A 65 6.58 -15.20 6.80
CA LYS A 65 5.32 -15.82 7.26
C LYS A 65 4.14 -14.86 7.24
N ASN A 66 4.40 -13.59 7.58
CA ASN A 66 3.35 -12.59 7.75
C ASN A 66 3.70 -11.32 6.99
N LEU A 67 2.69 -10.75 6.36
CA LEU A 67 2.78 -9.46 5.71
C LEU A 67 1.57 -8.64 6.12
N TYR A 68 1.81 -7.39 6.49
CA TYR A 68 0.80 -6.48 6.96
C TYR A 68 0.53 -5.43 5.90
N CYS A 69 -0.73 -5.09 5.73
CA CYS A 69 -1.17 -4.12 4.76
C CYS A 69 -2.13 -3.15 5.43
N MET A 70 -2.02 -1.89 5.04
CA MET A 70 -2.99 -0.86 5.35
C MET A 70 -3.68 -0.47 4.05
N LEU A 71 -5.01 -0.51 4.04
CA LEU A 71 -5.83 0.10 3.01
C LEU A 71 -6.37 1.40 3.55
N CYS A 72 -6.37 2.45 2.73
CA CYS A 72 -6.91 3.74 3.13
C CYS A 72 -7.66 4.42 1.99
N SER A 73 -8.64 5.24 2.37
CA SER A 73 -9.30 6.17 1.47
C SER A 73 -9.48 7.52 2.14
N ARG A 74 -9.56 8.56 1.31
CA ARG A 74 -9.76 9.94 1.74
C ARG A 74 -10.80 10.59 0.87
N VAL A 75 -11.52 11.56 1.42
CA VAL A 75 -12.40 12.43 0.61
C VAL A 75 -11.59 13.15 -0.49
N THR A 76 -10.33 13.48 -0.21
CA THR A 76 -9.42 14.09 -1.19
C THR A 76 -8.89 13.12 -2.26
N PHE A 77 -9.11 11.80 -2.11
CA PHE A 77 -8.79 10.80 -3.14
C PHE A 77 -9.91 10.64 -4.17
N GLN A 78 -10.85 11.58 -4.19
CA GLN A 78 -11.90 11.62 -5.19
C GLN A 78 -11.29 11.71 -6.59
N GLU A 79 -11.74 10.84 -7.49
CA GLU A 79 -11.28 10.88 -8.87
C GLU A 79 -11.81 12.13 -9.59
N PRO A 80 -10.95 12.82 -10.38
CA PRO A 80 -11.41 13.90 -11.24
C PRO A 80 -12.40 13.35 -12.26
N ARG A 81 -13.52 14.05 -12.47
CA ARG A 81 -14.35 13.79 -13.66
C ARG A 81 -13.52 14.13 -14.89
N GLU A 82 -13.48 13.23 -15.86
CA GLU A 82 -12.77 13.42 -17.13
C GLU A 82 -13.19 14.74 -17.79
N SER A 83 -12.36 15.75 -17.59
CA SER A 83 -12.47 17.07 -18.20
C SER A 83 -11.11 17.31 -18.83
N GLY A 84 -11.08 17.23 -20.17
CA GLY A 84 -9.86 17.27 -20.98
C GLY A 84 -9.16 18.61 -20.96
N VAL A 85 -8.47 18.94 -19.87
CA VAL A 85 -7.59 20.11 -19.78
C VAL A 85 -6.18 19.70 -19.33
N ASN A 86 -5.20 20.07 -20.16
CA ASN A 86 -3.76 19.80 -20.07
C ASN A 86 -3.18 19.80 -18.64
N ASN A 87 -2.62 18.65 -18.21
CA ASN A 87 -2.21 18.37 -16.83
C ASN A 87 -0.67 18.31 -16.60
N GLN A 88 0.16 18.96 -17.42
CA GLN A 88 1.62 18.87 -17.25
C GLN A 88 2.15 19.62 -16.01
N GLN A 89 1.51 20.71 -15.57
CA GLN A 89 1.95 21.49 -14.41
C GLN A 89 1.52 20.90 -13.05
N LYS A 90 0.58 19.94 -13.05
CA LYS A 90 0.06 19.32 -11.81
C LYS A 90 0.87 18.08 -11.38
N GLN A 91 1.72 17.51 -12.25
CA GLN A 91 2.43 16.26 -11.95
C GLN A 91 3.38 16.37 -10.75
N GLY A 92 4.08 17.50 -10.59
CA GLY A 92 5.02 17.70 -9.48
C GLY A 92 4.35 17.77 -8.10
N SER A 93 3.17 18.39 -8.01
CA SER A 93 2.41 18.46 -6.74
C SER A 93 1.71 17.14 -6.42
N TYR A 94 1.28 16.38 -7.43
CA TYR A 94 0.72 15.03 -7.23
C TYR A 94 1.77 14.05 -6.67
N GLN A 95 3.01 14.04 -7.21
CA GLN A 95 4.06 13.14 -6.73
C GLN A 95 4.50 13.42 -5.28
N ALA A 96 4.64 14.70 -4.92
CA ALA A 96 4.97 15.07 -3.54
C ALA A 96 3.88 14.60 -2.55
N ARG A 97 2.61 14.72 -2.95
CA ARG A 97 1.47 14.27 -2.14
C ARG A 97 1.36 12.75 -2.04
N GLU A 98 1.66 12.02 -3.11
CA GLU A 98 1.72 10.55 -3.05
C GLU A 98 2.81 10.05 -2.09
N THR A 99 3.95 10.76 -2.02
CA THR A 99 5.04 10.42 -1.12
C THR A 99 4.66 10.67 0.34
N ASP A 100 4.00 11.80 0.63
CA ASP A 100 3.52 12.15 1.97
C ASP A 100 2.47 11.14 2.48
N ASP A 101 1.49 10.80 1.63
CA ASP A 101 0.49 9.76 1.95
C ASP A 101 1.18 8.40 2.26
N MET A 102 2.25 8.04 1.55
CA MET A 102 3.00 6.81 1.78
C MET A 102 3.73 6.82 3.12
N VAL A 103 4.36 7.93 3.50
CA VAL A 103 5.04 8.07 4.79
C VAL A 103 4.04 7.91 5.92
N GLU A 104 2.90 8.61 5.85
CA GLU A 104 1.86 8.53 6.87
C GLU A 104 1.27 7.11 6.99
N MET A 105 1.00 6.45 5.85
CA MET A 105 0.56 5.05 5.84
C MET A 105 1.60 4.12 6.46
N ASN A 106 2.88 4.34 6.19
CA ASN A 106 3.97 3.53 6.73
C ASN A 106 4.11 3.68 8.26
N GLU A 107 4.00 4.90 8.78
CA GLU A 107 4.03 5.16 10.22
C GLU A 107 2.87 4.49 10.94
N LYS A 108 1.64 4.64 10.42
CA LYS A 108 0.44 4.00 10.97
C LYS A 108 0.53 2.48 10.92
N LEU A 109 1.03 1.93 9.82
CA LEU A 109 1.25 0.49 9.68
C LEU A 109 2.30 -0.02 10.66
N LEU A 110 3.43 0.67 10.79
CA LEU A 110 4.49 0.30 11.74
C LEU A 110 3.98 0.32 13.19
N GLN A 111 3.23 1.36 13.56
CA GLN A 111 2.59 1.44 14.86
C GLN A 111 1.67 0.23 15.10
N TYR A 112 0.77 -0.07 14.16
CA TYR A 112 -0.14 -1.21 14.26
C TYR A 112 0.60 -2.54 14.44
N VAL A 113 1.67 -2.78 13.68
CA VAL A 113 2.40 -4.05 13.79
C VAL A 113 3.18 -4.14 15.11
N THR A 114 3.71 -3.02 15.60
CA THR A 114 4.41 -2.95 16.90
C THR A 114 3.44 -3.14 18.08
N GLU A 115 2.23 -2.60 17.97
CA GLU A 115 1.15 -2.84 18.93
C GLU A 115 0.64 -4.28 18.89
N CYS A 116 0.67 -4.95 17.74
CA CYS A 116 0.35 -6.37 17.64
C CYS A 116 1.41 -7.29 18.29
N SER A 117 2.68 -6.88 18.29
CA SER A 117 3.78 -7.69 18.85
C SER A 117 3.91 -7.54 20.37
N THR A 118 3.62 -6.35 20.89
CA THR A 118 3.52 -6.12 22.34
C THR A 118 2.13 -6.56 22.80
N LYS A 119 2.00 -7.46 23.78
CA LYS A 119 0.72 -8.05 24.24
C LYS A 119 -0.28 -7.04 24.88
N LYS A 120 -0.27 -5.75 24.50
CA LYS A 120 -1.24 -4.73 24.88
C LYS A 120 -2.50 -4.84 24.00
N SER A 121 -3.03 -6.06 23.83
CA SER A 121 -4.30 -6.24 23.11
C SER A 121 -5.41 -5.72 24.00
N ASN A 122 -6.06 -4.60 23.60
CA ASN A 122 -7.50 -4.36 23.79
C ASN A 122 -7.99 -3.00 23.28
N LYS A 123 -7.15 -2.13 22.72
CA LYS A 123 -7.68 -1.04 21.91
C LYS A 123 -7.74 -1.50 20.46
N ARG A 124 -8.92 -1.96 20.03
CA ARG A 124 -9.30 -1.79 18.62
C ARG A 124 -9.13 -0.30 18.38
N GLN A 125 -8.03 0.09 17.74
CA GLN A 125 -7.85 1.46 17.29
C GLN A 125 -8.92 1.64 16.22
N ARG A 126 -10.11 2.06 16.65
CA ARG A 126 -11.09 2.68 15.76
C ARG A 126 -10.26 3.73 15.05
N GLY A 127 -10.06 3.54 13.74
CA GLY A 127 -9.33 4.50 12.93
C GLY A 127 -9.83 5.88 13.33
N ASN A 128 -8.91 6.81 13.59
CA ASN A 128 -9.24 8.18 13.91
C ASN A 128 -10.11 8.69 12.76
N ASN A 129 -11.42 8.70 12.99
CA ASN A 129 -12.41 8.85 11.94
C ASN A 129 -12.73 10.33 11.94
N ASP A 130 -11.78 11.10 11.42
CA ASP A 130 -11.84 12.56 11.41
C ASP A 130 -12.84 13.03 10.33
N GLY A 131 -13.76 12.14 9.90
CA GLY A 131 -14.67 12.26 8.77
C GLY A 131 -13.97 12.18 7.40
N GLU A 132 -12.70 12.55 7.33
CA GLU A 132 -11.98 12.73 6.06
C GLU A 132 -11.09 11.54 5.68
N PHE A 133 -10.63 10.74 6.65
CA PHE A 133 -9.69 9.64 6.45
C PHE A 133 -10.19 8.34 7.07
N VAL A 134 -10.28 7.30 6.24
CA VAL A 134 -10.68 5.96 6.67
C VAL A 134 -9.58 4.97 6.34
N ASN A 135 -9.29 4.06 7.26
CA ASN A 135 -8.27 3.05 7.07
C ASN A 135 -8.68 1.70 7.67
N SER A 136 -8.05 0.64 7.16
CA SER A 136 -8.22 -0.73 7.64
C SER A 136 -6.88 -1.44 7.56
N PHE A 137 -6.57 -2.24 8.59
CA PHE A 137 -5.36 -3.03 8.66
C PHE A 137 -5.66 -4.49 8.42
N VAL A 138 -4.83 -5.14 7.62
CA VAL A 138 -5.01 -6.52 7.19
C VAL A 138 -3.70 -7.27 7.36
N ARG A 139 -3.76 -8.45 7.97
CA ARG A 139 -2.61 -9.37 8.09
C ARG A 139 -2.79 -10.53 7.13
N PHE A 140 -1.85 -10.69 6.21
CA PHE A 140 -1.74 -11.82 5.31
C PHE A 140 -0.81 -12.88 5.89
N LYS A 141 -1.29 -14.11 5.99
CA LYS A 141 -0.43 -15.28 6.16
C LYS A 141 0.01 -15.72 4.77
N LEU A 142 1.32 -15.69 4.52
CA LEU A 142 1.86 -16.06 3.21
C LEU A 142 2.08 -17.57 3.13
N ASN A 143 1.85 -18.14 1.95
CA ASN A 143 2.27 -19.49 1.60
C ASN A 143 3.74 -19.49 1.12
N GLU A 144 4.27 -20.68 0.82
CA GLU A 144 5.65 -20.86 0.34
C GLU A 144 5.96 -20.13 -0.98
N ARG A 145 4.91 -19.81 -1.75
CA ARG A 145 4.99 -19.04 -3.00
C ARG A 145 4.89 -17.53 -2.77
N GLY A 146 4.84 -17.06 -1.53
CA GLY A 146 4.72 -15.64 -1.18
C GLY A 146 3.33 -15.05 -1.47
N GLN A 147 2.28 -15.88 -1.47
CA GLN A 147 0.90 -15.45 -1.68
C GLN A 147 0.09 -15.57 -0.40
N GLY A 148 -0.78 -14.59 -0.15
CA GLY A 148 -1.69 -14.60 1.00
C GLY A 148 -3.07 -14.13 0.62
N PHE A 149 -4.06 -14.56 1.40
CA PHE A 149 -5.46 -14.16 1.25
C PHE A 149 -5.98 -13.62 2.57
N ALA A 150 -6.78 -12.55 2.52
CA ALA A 150 -7.41 -11.98 3.69
C ALA A 150 -8.66 -11.19 3.30
N ASN A 151 -9.60 -11.07 4.22
CA ASN A 151 -10.81 -10.27 4.02
C ASN A 151 -10.59 -8.91 4.67
N CYS A 152 -10.98 -7.86 3.96
CA CYS A 152 -10.90 -6.49 4.44
C CYS A 152 -12.28 -5.86 4.43
N VAL A 153 -12.57 -5.10 5.48
CA VAL A 153 -13.73 -4.21 5.53
C VAL A 153 -13.21 -2.80 5.74
N LEU A 154 -13.57 -1.89 4.84
CA LEU A 154 -13.29 -0.47 4.93
C LEU A 154 -14.61 0.29 5.09
N ASP A 155 -14.78 0.94 6.24
CA ASP A 155 -15.96 1.75 6.52
C ASP A 155 -15.81 3.12 5.85
N VAL A 156 -16.57 3.31 4.78
CA VAL A 156 -16.63 4.54 3.99
C VAL A 156 -18.04 5.17 4.08
N SER A 157 -18.84 4.74 5.05
CA SER A 157 -20.25 5.13 5.17
C SER A 157 -20.45 6.65 5.33
N ALA A 158 -19.45 7.32 5.93
CA ALA A 158 -19.43 8.77 6.13
C ALA A 158 -19.05 9.58 4.87
N PHE A 159 -18.58 8.93 3.79
CA PHE A 159 -18.15 9.63 2.58
C PHE A 159 -19.37 10.08 1.75
N PRO A 160 -19.31 11.27 1.10
CA PRO A 160 -20.28 11.67 0.09
C PRO A 160 -20.39 10.67 -1.06
N VAL A 161 -21.51 10.63 -1.79
CA VAL A 161 -21.71 9.73 -2.95
C VAL A 161 -20.75 10.11 -4.09
N ARG A 162 -19.57 9.48 -4.21
CA ARG A 162 -18.61 9.70 -5.31
C ARG A 162 -17.70 8.49 -5.53
N SER A 163 -16.86 8.55 -6.57
CA SER A 163 -15.76 7.61 -6.80
C SER A 163 -14.51 8.07 -6.06
N TYR A 164 -13.96 7.20 -5.23
CA TYR A 164 -12.75 7.46 -4.46
C TYR A 164 -11.72 6.38 -4.74
N ARG A 165 -10.46 6.79 -4.91
CA ARG A 165 -9.36 5.84 -5.01
C ARG A 165 -9.08 5.23 -3.63
N ILE A 166 -8.84 3.93 -3.61
CA ILE A 166 -8.27 3.25 -2.44
C ILE A 166 -6.77 3.17 -2.65
N LYS A 167 -6.01 3.73 -1.71
CA LYS A 167 -4.58 3.55 -1.63
C LYS A 167 -4.27 2.41 -0.66
N TRP A 168 -3.14 1.77 -0.87
CA TRP A 168 -2.68 0.73 0.02
C TRP A 168 -1.18 0.80 0.17
N HIS A 169 -0.71 0.36 1.34
CA HIS A 169 0.71 0.20 1.64
C HIS A 169 0.93 -1.10 2.36
N SER A 170 2.10 -1.71 2.21
CA SER A 170 2.42 -2.98 2.86
C SER A 170 3.82 -3.01 3.44
N CYS A 171 3.96 -3.76 4.53
CA CYS A 171 5.22 -3.96 5.23
C CYS A 171 5.31 -5.42 5.68
N CYS A 172 6.51 -5.97 5.65
CA CYS A 172 6.83 -7.25 6.26
C CYS A 172 7.59 -7.03 7.58
N ILE A 173 7.26 -7.81 8.60
CA ILE A 173 8.12 -7.98 9.77
C ILE A 173 8.55 -9.43 9.79
N ASP A 174 9.84 -9.65 9.57
CA ASP A 174 10.46 -10.95 9.77
C ASP A 174 10.62 -11.18 11.28
N SER A 175 10.28 -12.38 11.74
CA SER A 175 10.33 -12.77 13.16
C SER A 175 11.66 -13.39 13.52
#